data_AF-A0A7Y4UHB7-F1
#
_entry.id   AF-A0A7Y4UHB7-F1
#
_cell.length_a   1.000
_cell.length_b   1.000
_cell.length_c   1.000
_cell.angle_alpha   90.00
_cell.angle_beta   90.00
_cell.angle_gamma   90.00
#
_symmetry.space_group_name_H-M   'P 1'
#
loop_
_entity.id
_entity.type
_entity.pdbx_description
1 polymer ?
#
loop_
_entity_poly.entity_id
_entity_poly.type
_entity_poly.pdbx_seq_one_letter_code
_entity_poly.pdbx_strand_id
1 'polypeptide(L)'
;MKLQFPQPKTIQQKIALWTGAALLATITAFVLFSSYNARNEAIENAKATATYIATVEAGKVKAEIEQAMIAARTTGEALKQIKNKTNPISLTRDQVNAMLKSVNESHPQFIGVYTNWEPNAFDGRDSEFINKPGHDKTGRFLPYWEKNASGGVQVTALVDYDKEGPGDYYQIPKRTKQQSIVGPYEYPVAGKIVTMASLLEPIVVDGEFYA
;
A
#
# COMPACT_ATOMS: atom_id res chain seq x y z
N MET A 1 -14.64 20.38 63.81
CA MET A 1 -14.00 21.71 63.91
C MET A 1 -14.73 22.64 62.95
N LYS A 2 -15.62 23.51 63.44
CA LYS A 2 -16.41 24.44 62.61
C LYS A 2 -15.57 25.70 62.38
N LEU A 3 -15.21 26.00 61.14
CA LEU A 3 -14.63 27.30 60.78
C LEU A 3 -15.71 28.38 60.97
N GLN A 4 -15.59 29.17 62.02
CA GLN A 4 -16.40 30.37 62.25
C GLN A 4 -15.73 31.55 61.53
N PHE A 5 -16.36 32.01 60.45
CA PHE A 5 -15.94 33.23 59.78
C PHE A 5 -16.40 34.46 60.59
N PRO A 6 -15.53 35.47 60.80
CA PRO A 6 -15.87 36.66 61.58
C PRO A 6 -17.00 37.47 60.91
N GLN A 7 -18.00 37.85 61.70
CA GLN A 7 -19.15 38.64 61.25
C GLN A 7 -18.76 40.13 61.07
N PRO A 8 -19.04 40.76 59.92
CA PRO A 8 -18.65 42.14 59.65
C PRO A 8 -19.45 43.12 60.53
N LYS A 9 -18.73 44.03 61.19
CA LYS A 9 -19.27 44.96 62.21
C LYS A 9 -19.74 46.31 61.63
N THR A 10 -19.34 46.68 60.41
CA THR A 10 -19.71 47.97 59.77
C THR A 10 -20.35 47.80 58.38
N ILE A 11 -21.15 48.78 57.94
CA ILE A 11 -21.80 48.78 56.61
C ILE A 11 -20.77 48.74 55.47
N GLN A 12 -19.64 49.44 55.64
CA GLN A 12 -18.53 49.44 54.69
C GLN A 12 -17.93 48.03 54.50
N GLN A 13 -17.78 47.25 55.58
CA GLN A 13 -17.30 45.87 55.49
C GLN A 13 -18.28 44.96 54.74
N LYS A 14 -19.59 45.13 54.93
CA LYS A 14 -20.61 44.36 54.20
C LYS A 14 -20.59 44.67 52.71
N ILE A 15 -20.49 45.95 52.34
CA ILE A 15 -20.38 46.38 50.93
C ILE A 15 -19.11 45.81 50.31
N ALA A 16 -17.96 45.97 50.96
CA ALA A 16 -16.69 45.44 50.46
C ALA A 16 -16.72 43.91 50.22
N LEU A 17 -17.38 43.15 51.10
CA LEU A 17 -17.50 41.70 50.99
C LEU A 17 -18.36 41.28 49.78
N TRP A 18 -19.51 41.95 49.58
CA TRP A 18 -20.39 41.67 48.43
C TRP A 18 -19.78 42.10 47.10
N THR A 19 -19.16 43.28 47.05
CA THR A 19 -18.47 43.75 45.84
C THR A 19 -17.28 42.85 45.51
N GLY A 20 -16.50 42.44 46.51
CA GLY A 20 -15.41 41.48 46.35
C GLY A 20 -15.90 40.12 45.85
N ALA A 21 -17.01 39.60 46.41
CA ALA A 21 -17.61 38.34 45.95
C ALA A 21 -18.13 38.44 44.50
N ALA A 22 -18.78 39.55 44.14
CA ALA A 22 -19.25 39.79 42.77
C ALA A 22 -18.10 39.88 41.76
N LEU A 23 -17.02 40.60 42.11
CA LEU A 23 -15.80 40.68 41.31
C LEU A 23 -15.13 39.30 41.14
N LEU A 24 -15.04 38.51 42.20
CA LEU A 24 -14.48 37.15 42.13
C LEU A 24 -15.33 36.24 41.24
N ALA A 25 -16.65 36.33 41.32
CA ALA A 25 -17.57 35.55 40.49
C ALA A 25 -17.42 35.91 39.00
N THR A 26 -17.33 37.19 38.66
CA THR A 26 -17.16 37.62 37.25
C THR A 26 -15.81 37.22 36.69
N ILE A 27 -14.71 37.38 37.45
CA ILE A 27 -13.38 36.93 37.03
C ILE A 27 -13.36 35.42 36.81
N THR A 28 -13.97 34.65 37.72
CA THR A 28 -14.02 33.18 37.60
C THR A 28 -14.84 32.76 36.39
N ALA A 29 -16.00 33.35 36.16
CA ALA A 29 -16.81 33.08 34.97
C ALA A 29 -16.06 33.42 33.67
N PHE A 30 -15.36 34.56 33.64
CA PHE A 30 -14.56 34.98 32.49
C PHE A 30 -13.38 34.02 32.23
N VAL A 31 -12.64 33.64 33.26
CA VAL A 31 -11.52 32.70 33.15
C VAL A 31 -12.01 31.33 32.67
N LEU A 32 -13.15 30.83 33.19
CA LEU A 32 -13.74 29.57 32.74
C LEU A 32 -14.15 29.62 31.26
N PHE A 33 -14.82 30.70 30.83
CA PHE A 33 -15.21 30.88 29.44
C PHE A 33 -14.00 30.99 28.50
N SER A 34 -13.00 31.79 28.88
CA SER A 34 -11.75 31.93 28.12
C SER A 34 -11.00 30.60 28.04
N SER A 35 -10.90 29.88 29.16
CA SER A 35 -10.25 28.56 29.21
C SER A 35 -10.99 27.53 28.36
N TYR A 36 -12.33 27.57 28.32
CA TYR A 36 -13.15 26.70 27.49
C TYR A 36 -12.90 26.97 26.00
N ASN A 37 -12.90 28.23 25.57
CA ASN A 37 -12.64 28.60 24.18
C ASN A 37 -11.21 28.27 23.76
N ALA A 38 -10.21 28.61 24.58
CA ALA A 38 -8.81 28.29 24.32
C ALA A 38 -8.60 26.77 24.22
N ARG A 39 -9.29 25.98 25.05
CA ARG A 39 -9.26 24.52 24.97
C ARG A 39 -9.89 24.01 23.68
N ASN A 40 -11.04 24.53 23.28
CA ASN A 40 -11.70 24.12 22.04
C ASN A 40 -10.85 24.46 20.82
N GLU A 41 -10.31 25.68 20.74
CA GLU A 41 -9.40 26.11 19.68
C GLU A 41 -8.13 25.25 19.63
N ALA A 42 -7.53 24.95 20.80
CA ALA A 42 -6.37 24.05 20.86
C ALA A 42 -6.70 22.64 20.35
N ILE A 43 -7.89 22.12 20.66
CA ILE A 43 -8.34 20.80 20.16
C ILE A 43 -8.59 20.83 18.65
N GLU A 44 -9.22 21.88 18.14
CA GLU A 44 -9.47 22.04 16.69
C GLU A 44 -8.16 22.16 15.92
N ASN A 45 -7.23 22.99 16.38
CA ASN A 45 -5.91 23.13 15.80
C ASN A 45 -5.13 21.81 15.85
N ALA A 46 -5.15 21.11 16.99
CA ALA A 46 -4.51 19.81 17.11
C ALA A 46 -5.09 18.78 16.13
N LYS A 47 -6.42 18.74 15.95
CA LYS A 47 -7.07 17.87 14.96
C LYS A 47 -6.67 18.26 13.54
N ALA A 48 -6.70 19.54 13.21
CA ALA A 48 -6.32 20.02 11.87
C ALA A 48 -4.85 19.67 11.55
N THR A 49 -3.94 19.88 12.50
CA THR A 49 -2.53 19.48 12.35
C THR A 49 -2.38 17.96 12.21
N ALA A 50 -3.08 17.17 13.03
CA ALA A 50 -3.03 15.71 12.93
C ALA A 50 -3.54 15.20 11.58
N THR A 51 -4.65 15.75 11.07
CA THR A 51 -5.19 15.42 9.75
C THR A 51 -4.24 15.85 8.62
N TYR A 52 -3.61 17.02 8.74
CA TYR A 52 -2.63 17.49 7.78
C TYR A 52 -1.43 16.53 7.70
N ILE A 53 -0.85 16.17 8.85
CA ILE A 53 0.26 15.21 8.92
C ILE A 53 -0.16 13.86 8.32
N ALA A 54 -1.32 13.34 8.72
CA ALA A 54 -1.84 12.08 8.19
C ALA A 54 -1.99 12.10 6.66
N THR A 55 -2.47 13.22 6.10
CA THR A 55 -2.63 13.39 4.65
C THR A 55 -1.29 13.44 3.94
N VAL A 56 -0.30 14.13 4.51
CA VAL A 56 1.06 14.19 3.96
C VAL A 56 1.71 12.80 3.95
N GLU A 57 1.65 12.06 5.05
CA GLU A 57 2.22 10.71 5.12
C GLU A 57 1.48 9.72 4.22
N ALA A 58 0.14 9.80 4.14
CA ALA A 58 -0.64 9.01 3.20
C ALA A 58 -0.25 9.30 1.74
N GLY A 59 0.07 10.56 1.42
CA GLY A 59 0.58 10.96 0.12
C GLY A 59 1.91 10.28 -0.24
N LYS A 60 2.83 10.12 0.73
CA LYS A 60 4.10 9.42 0.51
C LYS A 60 3.89 7.93 0.22
N VAL A 61 3.06 7.26 1.04
CA VAL A 61 2.71 5.84 0.83
C VAL A 61 2.02 5.64 -0.53
N LYS A 62 1.11 6.55 -0.89
CA LYS A 62 0.44 6.52 -2.20
C LYS A 62 1.45 6.62 -3.35
N ALA A 63 2.44 7.50 -3.25
CA ALA A 63 3.47 7.65 -4.28
C ALA A 63 4.31 6.38 -4.45
N GLU A 64 4.65 5.68 -3.37
CA GLU A 64 5.37 4.40 -3.44
C GLU A 64 4.54 3.30 -4.11
N ILE A 65 3.26 3.18 -3.75
CA ILE A 65 2.32 2.25 -4.38
C ILE A 65 2.14 2.58 -5.87
N GLU A 66 2.01 3.87 -6.21
CA GLU A 66 1.85 4.31 -7.60
C GLU A 66 3.06 3.94 -8.47
N GLN A 67 4.29 4.04 -7.96
CA GLN A 67 5.48 3.63 -8.71
C GLN A 67 5.43 2.14 -9.11
N ALA A 68 5.09 1.27 -8.16
CA ALA A 68 4.93 -0.17 -8.44
C ALA A 68 3.80 -0.43 -9.44
N MET A 69 2.68 0.29 -9.31
CA MET A 69 1.54 0.11 -10.19
C MET A 69 1.79 0.61 -11.62
N ILE A 70 2.52 1.73 -11.77
CA ILE A 70 2.92 2.25 -13.08
C ILE A 70 3.85 1.26 -13.77
N ALA A 71 4.80 0.66 -13.05
CA ALA A 71 5.67 -0.38 -13.61
C ALA A 71 4.87 -1.59 -14.08
N ALA A 72 3.99 -2.13 -13.22
CA ALA A 72 3.12 -3.25 -13.56
C ALA A 72 2.25 -2.94 -14.79
N ARG A 73 1.57 -1.79 -14.80
CA ARG A 73 0.70 -1.37 -15.92
C ARG A 73 1.47 -1.20 -17.22
N THR A 74 2.62 -0.53 -17.18
CA THR A 74 3.41 -0.25 -18.40
C THR A 74 3.98 -1.54 -18.98
N THR A 75 4.51 -2.43 -18.13
CA THR A 75 4.99 -3.74 -18.57
C THR A 75 3.84 -4.63 -19.07
N GLY A 76 2.70 -4.66 -18.36
CA GLY A 76 1.50 -5.41 -18.76
C GLY A 76 0.96 -4.96 -20.12
N GLU A 77 0.78 -3.66 -20.33
CA GLU A 77 0.32 -3.11 -21.62
C GLU A 77 1.32 -3.38 -22.76
N ALA A 78 2.64 -3.36 -22.50
CA ALA A 78 3.63 -3.74 -23.49
C ALA A 78 3.52 -5.23 -23.87
N LEU A 79 3.38 -6.12 -22.87
CA LEU A 79 3.26 -7.56 -23.09
C LEU A 79 1.92 -7.97 -23.71
N LYS A 80 0.85 -7.23 -23.45
CA LYS A 80 -0.47 -7.41 -24.07
C LYS A 80 -0.42 -7.32 -25.60
N GLN A 81 0.52 -6.55 -26.16
CA GLN A 81 0.71 -6.46 -27.61
C GLN A 81 1.07 -7.81 -28.26
N ILE A 82 1.61 -8.77 -27.51
CA ILE A 82 1.86 -10.14 -27.99
C ILE A 82 0.56 -10.83 -28.42
N LYS A 83 -0.57 -10.47 -27.79
CA LYS A 83 -1.90 -11.04 -28.05
C LYS A 83 -2.81 -10.11 -28.85
N ASN A 84 -2.29 -9.01 -29.36
CA ASN A 84 -3.04 -8.12 -30.24
C ASN A 84 -3.48 -8.87 -31.52
N LYS A 85 -4.77 -8.84 -31.86
CA LYS A 85 -5.30 -9.56 -33.04
C LYS A 85 -4.99 -8.89 -34.38
N THR A 86 -4.77 -7.58 -34.39
CA THR A 86 -4.60 -6.80 -35.62
C THR A 86 -3.12 -6.63 -35.98
N ASN A 87 -2.26 -6.45 -34.99
CA ASN A 87 -0.83 -6.22 -35.20
C ASN A 87 0.01 -6.85 -34.06
N PRO A 88 0.03 -8.19 -33.92
CA PRO A 88 0.76 -8.85 -32.86
C PRO A 88 2.27 -8.60 -32.99
N ILE A 89 2.93 -8.42 -31.85
CA ILE A 89 4.40 -8.52 -31.77
C ILE A 89 4.79 -9.93 -31.31
N SER A 90 5.98 -10.38 -31.69
CA SER A 90 6.55 -11.62 -31.16
C SER A 90 7.73 -11.27 -30.27
N LEU A 91 7.68 -11.70 -29.00
CA LEU A 91 8.79 -11.60 -28.06
C LEU A 91 9.19 -13.01 -27.62
N THR A 92 10.48 -13.25 -27.46
CA THR A 92 10.98 -14.50 -26.89
C THR A 92 10.89 -14.47 -25.36
N ARG A 93 10.85 -15.65 -24.72
CA ARG A 93 10.92 -15.75 -23.25
C ARG A 93 12.15 -15.05 -22.68
N ASP A 94 13.29 -15.09 -23.38
CA ASP A 94 14.53 -14.43 -22.96
C ASP A 94 14.43 -12.91 -23.04
N GLN A 95 13.78 -12.37 -24.09
CA GLN A 95 13.53 -10.93 -24.21
C GLN A 95 12.62 -10.44 -23.07
N VAL A 96 11.55 -11.17 -22.77
CA VAL A 96 10.66 -10.79 -21.64
C VAL A 96 11.38 -10.94 -20.30
N ASN A 97 12.19 -11.99 -20.10
CA ASN A 97 13.02 -12.11 -18.90
C ASN A 97 14.00 -10.93 -18.75
N ALA A 98 14.66 -10.50 -19.83
CA ALA A 98 15.55 -9.35 -19.79
C ALA A 98 14.80 -8.06 -19.44
N MET A 99 13.58 -7.87 -19.94
CA MET A 99 12.71 -6.75 -19.57
C MET A 99 12.36 -6.78 -18.08
N LEU A 100 11.86 -7.92 -17.56
CA LEU A 100 11.47 -8.06 -16.16
C LEU A 100 12.66 -7.86 -15.21
N LYS A 101 13.81 -8.43 -15.56
CA LYS A 101 15.08 -8.23 -14.86
C LYS A 101 15.43 -6.74 -14.80
N SER A 102 15.41 -6.06 -15.94
CA SER A 102 15.71 -4.62 -16.02
C SER A 102 14.76 -3.79 -15.16
N VAL A 103 13.46 -4.12 -15.14
CA VAL A 103 12.48 -3.43 -14.29
C VAL A 103 12.84 -3.60 -12.80
N ASN A 104 13.14 -4.83 -12.35
CA ASN A 104 13.50 -5.08 -10.95
C ASN A 104 14.86 -4.45 -10.54
N GLU A 105 15.84 -4.43 -11.45
CA GLU A 105 17.13 -3.77 -11.21
C GLU A 105 16.99 -2.24 -11.15
N SER A 106 16.12 -1.65 -11.97
CA SER A 106 15.88 -0.20 -11.98
C SER A 106 15.03 0.31 -10.82
N HIS A 107 14.38 -0.59 -10.08
CA HIS A 107 13.52 -0.27 -8.94
C HIS A 107 14.00 -1.02 -7.69
N PRO A 108 15.01 -0.50 -6.97
CA PRO A 108 15.58 -1.14 -5.79
C PRO A 108 14.56 -1.49 -4.70
N GLN A 109 13.45 -0.76 -4.63
CA GLN A 109 12.35 -0.96 -3.69
C GLN A 109 11.47 -2.17 -3.99
N PHE A 110 11.50 -2.75 -5.20
CA PHE A 110 10.72 -3.93 -5.54
C PHE A 110 11.37 -5.18 -4.97
N ILE A 111 10.59 -6.05 -4.33
CA ILE A 111 11.06 -7.36 -3.88
C ILE A 111 11.23 -8.30 -5.09
N GLY A 112 10.34 -8.18 -6.08
CA GLY A 112 10.49 -8.81 -7.36
C GLY A 112 9.41 -8.39 -8.36
N VAL A 113 9.57 -8.88 -9.59
CA VAL A 113 8.71 -8.60 -10.74
C VAL A 113 8.50 -9.91 -11.50
N TYR A 114 7.27 -10.19 -11.92
CA TYR A 114 6.94 -11.43 -12.62
C TYR A 114 5.94 -11.23 -13.75
N THR A 115 5.75 -12.30 -14.52
CA THR A 115 4.58 -12.52 -15.37
C THR A 115 4.14 -13.97 -15.19
N ASN A 116 2.85 -14.29 -15.31
CA ASN A 116 2.35 -15.65 -15.14
C ASN A 116 1.33 -16.02 -16.23
N TRP A 117 1.80 -16.60 -17.33
CA TRP A 117 0.95 -16.90 -18.47
C TRP A 117 0.14 -18.18 -18.29
N GLU A 118 -1.10 -18.18 -18.76
CA GLU A 118 -1.93 -19.39 -18.89
C GLU A 118 -1.16 -20.50 -19.66
N PRO A 119 -1.52 -21.78 -19.47
CA PRO A 119 -0.87 -22.88 -20.16
C PRO A 119 -0.81 -22.68 -21.68
N ASN A 120 0.39 -22.79 -22.25
CA ASN A 120 0.71 -22.55 -23.66
C ASN A 120 0.34 -21.16 -24.20
N ALA A 121 -0.07 -20.23 -23.34
CA ALA A 121 -0.59 -18.96 -23.78
C ALA A 121 0.49 -18.03 -24.28
N PHE A 122 1.74 -18.09 -23.79
CA PHE A 122 2.79 -17.18 -24.26
C PHE A 122 3.20 -17.48 -25.72
N ASP A 123 3.83 -18.64 -25.94
CA ASP A 123 4.45 -19.05 -27.21
C ASP A 123 4.05 -20.46 -27.68
N GLY A 124 3.18 -21.16 -26.95
CA GLY A 124 2.75 -22.52 -27.28
C GLY A 124 3.83 -23.61 -27.07
N ARG A 125 4.92 -23.29 -26.37
CA ARG A 125 6.11 -24.17 -26.27
C ARG A 125 6.41 -24.63 -24.85
N ASP A 126 5.43 -24.62 -23.95
CA ASP A 126 5.66 -24.94 -22.52
C ASP A 126 6.37 -26.29 -22.33
N SER A 127 6.03 -27.30 -23.12
CA SER A 127 6.67 -28.63 -23.05
C SER A 127 8.18 -28.61 -23.22
N GLU A 128 8.72 -27.64 -23.96
CA GLU A 128 10.16 -27.50 -24.16
C GLU A 128 10.88 -26.90 -22.94
N PHE A 129 10.16 -26.33 -21.98
CA PHE A 129 10.72 -25.61 -20.83
C PHE A 129 10.48 -26.30 -19.49
N ILE A 130 9.90 -27.50 -19.48
CA ILE A 130 9.71 -28.31 -18.27
C ILE A 130 11.03 -28.43 -17.49
N ASN A 131 11.01 -28.01 -16.23
CA ASN A 131 12.16 -28.03 -15.30
C ASN A 131 13.42 -27.31 -15.81
N LYS A 132 13.31 -26.42 -16.80
CA LYS A 132 14.41 -25.51 -17.18
C LYS A 132 14.55 -24.39 -16.13
N PRO A 133 15.71 -23.71 -16.05
CA PRO A 133 15.88 -22.56 -15.17
C PRO A 133 14.74 -21.54 -15.31
N GLY A 134 14.19 -21.08 -14.18
CA GLY A 134 13.05 -20.14 -14.15
C GLY A 134 11.69 -20.76 -14.51
N HIS A 135 11.60 -22.08 -14.65
CA HIS A 135 10.37 -22.80 -14.98
C HIS A 135 10.12 -23.94 -13.99
N ASP A 136 8.84 -24.28 -13.80
CA ASP A 136 8.43 -25.41 -12.97
C ASP A 136 8.21 -26.69 -13.82
N LYS A 137 7.60 -27.70 -13.20
CA LYS A 137 7.26 -28.98 -13.84
C LYS A 137 6.30 -28.87 -15.04
N THR A 138 5.59 -27.75 -15.18
CA THR A 138 4.63 -27.53 -16.28
C THR A 138 5.32 -26.93 -17.50
N GLY A 139 6.44 -26.24 -17.31
CA GLY A 139 7.12 -25.48 -18.36
C GLY A 139 6.40 -24.20 -18.77
N ARG A 140 5.33 -23.81 -18.05
CA ARG A 140 4.63 -22.53 -18.23
C ARG A 140 5.59 -21.36 -18.12
N PHE A 141 5.29 -20.28 -18.83
CA PHE A 141 6.06 -19.05 -18.73
C PHE A 141 5.63 -18.24 -17.50
N LEU A 142 6.29 -18.51 -16.37
CA LEU A 142 6.00 -17.91 -15.06
C LEU A 142 7.24 -17.42 -14.30
N PRO A 143 8.16 -16.67 -14.94
CA PRO A 143 9.38 -16.22 -14.30
C PRO A 143 9.09 -15.17 -13.23
N TYR A 144 9.72 -15.32 -12.08
CA TYR A 144 9.79 -14.34 -11.01
C TYR A 144 11.22 -13.86 -10.83
N TRP A 145 11.47 -12.62 -11.24
CA TRP A 145 12.73 -11.96 -10.97
C TRP A 145 12.67 -11.32 -9.59
N GLU A 146 13.38 -11.91 -8.64
CA GLU A 146 13.38 -11.51 -7.23
C GLU A 146 14.75 -11.04 -6.76
N LYS A 147 14.81 -10.29 -5.65
CA LYS A 147 16.08 -9.96 -5.01
C LYS A 147 16.78 -11.24 -4.54
N ASN A 148 18.08 -11.32 -4.80
CA ASN A 148 18.93 -12.40 -4.29
C ASN A 148 19.61 -12.00 -2.98
N ALA A 149 20.21 -12.98 -2.29
CA ALA A 149 20.86 -12.74 -0.99
C ALA A 149 22.09 -11.80 -1.05
N SER A 150 22.64 -11.56 -2.24
CA SER A 150 23.82 -10.72 -2.47
C SER A 150 23.49 -9.28 -2.90
N GLY A 151 22.20 -8.90 -2.92
CA GLY A 151 21.74 -7.57 -3.32
C GLY A 151 21.54 -7.37 -4.83
N GLY A 152 21.72 -8.42 -5.63
CA GLY A 152 21.34 -8.46 -7.05
C GLY A 152 19.94 -9.05 -7.25
N VAL A 153 19.66 -9.50 -8.47
CA VAL A 153 18.41 -10.21 -8.81
C VAL A 153 18.69 -11.62 -9.31
N GLN A 154 17.73 -12.52 -9.14
CA GLN A 154 17.73 -13.89 -9.66
C GLN A 154 16.36 -14.26 -10.20
N VAL A 155 16.29 -15.26 -11.08
CA VAL A 155 15.02 -15.78 -11.61
C VAL A 155 14.65 -17.09 -10.93
N THR A 156 13.42 -17.16 -10.45
CA THR A 156 12.78 -18.37 -9.92
C THR A 156 11.46 -18.60 -10.65
N ALA A 157 10.88 -19.80 -10.52
CA ALA A 157 9.52 -20.06 -10.96
C ALA A 157 8.55 -19.61 -9.86
N LEU A 158 7.44 -18.95 -10.24
CA LEU A 158 6.35 -18.68 -9.30
C LEU A 158 5.83 -19.99 -8.66
N VAL A 159 5.43 -19.90 -7.38
CA VAL A 159 4.89 -21.03 -6.61
C VAL A 159 3.52 -20.73 -6.06
N ASP A 160 2.71 -21.77 -5.83
CA ASP A 160 1.38 -21.67 -5.24
C ASP A 160 0.35 -20.84 -6.03
N TYR A 161 0.68 -20.42 -7.26
CA TYR A 161 -0.20 -19.62 -8.12
C TYR A 161 -1.57 -20.26 -8.36
N ASP A 162 -1.67 -21.60 -8.36
CA ASP A 162 -2.93 -22.33 -8.53
C ASP A 162 -3.70 -22.58 -7.22
N LYS A 163 -3.20 -22.09 -6.07
CA LYS A 163 -3.84 -22.30 -4.75
C LYS A 163 -4.67 -21.09 -4.33
N GLU A 164 -5.89 -21.32 -3.87
CA GLU A 164 -6.71 -20.28 -3.25
C GLU A 164 -6.09 -19.78 -1.94
N GLY A 165 -6.01 -18.46 -1.76
CA GLY A 165 -5.29 -17.83 -0.65
C GLY A 165 -3.84 -17.52 -1.06
N PRO A 166 -2.86 -18.44 -0.93
CA PRO A 166 -1.46 -18.15 -1.26
C PRO A 166 -1.22 -17.74 -2.72
N GLY A 167 -2.06 -18.20 -3.65
CA GLY A 167 -2.01 -17.86 -5.08
C GLY A 167 -2.91 -16.69 -5.48
N ASP A 168 -3.52 -15.97 -4.52
CA ASP A 168 -4.43 -14.85 -4.82
C ASP A 168 -3.77 -13.74 -5.65
N TYR A 169 -2.45 -13.62 -5.58
CA TYR A 169 -1.66 -12.73 -6.44
C TYR A 169 -1.83 -13.03 -7.94
N TYR A 170 -2.30 -14.22 -8.30
CA TYR A 170 -2.63 -14.61 -9.67
C TYR A 170 -4.13 -14.91 -9.83
N GLN A 171 -4.78 -15.56 -8.86
CA GLN A 171 -6.18 -15.94 -8.96
C GLN A 171 -7.15 -14.75 -8.96
N ILE A 172 -6.86 -13.70 -8.18
CA ILE A 172 -7.69 -12.49 -8.15
C ILE A 172 -7.70 -11.78 -9.50
N PRO A 173 -6.56 -11.35 -10.08
CA PRO A 173 -6.58 -10.68 -11.39
C PRO A 173 -7.11 -11.59 -12.50
N LYS A 174 -6.88 -12.91 -12.44
CA LYS A 174 -7.48 -13.89 -13.37
C LYS A 174 -9.01 -13.88 -13.32
N ARG A 175 -9.59 -13.88 -12.12
CA ARG A 175 -11.05 -13.90 -11.93
C ARG A 175 -11.69 -12.55 -12.25
N THR A 176 -11.09 -11.46 -11.80
CA THR A 176 -11.68 -10.12 -11.95
C THR A 176 -11.41 -9.51 -13.32
N LYS A 177 -10.33 -9.92 -14.00
CA LYS A 177 -9.80 -9.29 -15.22
C LYS A 177 -9.54 -7.80 -15.04
N GLN A 178 -9.22 -7.41 -13.81
CA GLN A 178 -9.00 -6.03 -13.40
C GLN A 178 -7.69 -5.89 -12.64
N GLN A 179 -7.09 -4.71 -12.77
CA GLN A 179 -5.95 -4.28 -11.98
C GLN A 179 -6.25 -4.47 -10.48
N SER A 180 -5.32 -5.06 -9.75
CA SER A 180 -5.55 -5.50 -8.37
C SER A 180 -4.34 -5.20 -7.47
N ILE A 181 -4.59 -4.97 -6.19
CA ILE A 181 -3.55 -4.94 -5.14
C ILE A 181 -3.88 -6.09 -4.18
N VAL A 182 -2.96 -7.04 -4.03
CA VAL A 182 -3.16 -8.25 -3.23
C VAL A 182 -2.11 -8.32 -2.15
N GLY A 183 -2.55 -8.39 -0.90
CA GLY A 183 -1.70 -8.60 0.27
C GLY A 183 -2.22 -7.88 1.53
N PRO A 184 -1.45 -7.96 2.62
CA PRO A 184 -0.18 -8.69 2.73
C PRO A 184 -0.36 -10.22 2.71
N TYR A 185 0.61 -10.94 2.14
CA TYR A 185 0.71 -12.41 2.20
C TYR A 185 2.17 -12.84 2.36
N GLU A 186 2.38 -14.08 2.81
CA GLU A 186 3.71 -14.67 2.95
C GLU A 186 4.14 -15.37 1.67
N TYR A 187 5.38 -15.11 1.22
CA TYR A 187 5.93 -15.71 0.02
C TYR A 187 7.44 -15.98 0.15
N PRO A 188 7.96 -17.11 -0.36
CA PRO A 188 9.38 -17.40 -0.32
C PRO A 188 10.16 -16.54 -1.34
N VAL A 189 11.16 -15.81 -0.87
CA VAL A 189 12.11 -15.01 -1.67
C VAL A 189 13.53 -15.30 -1.23
N ALA A 190 14.40 -15.70 -2.15
CA ALA A 190 15.79 -16.10 -1.85
C ALA A 190 15.90 -17.08 -0.66
N GLY A 191 14.95 -18.01 -0.54
CA GLY A 191 14.89 -19.01 0.52
C GLY A 191 14.38 -18.52 1.88
N LYS A 192 13.88 -17.28 1.98
CA LYS A 192 13.28 -16.72 3.21
C LYS A 192 11.82 -16.39 2.98
N ILE A 193 10.98 -16.60 3.99
CA ILE A 193 9.59 -16.15 3.95
C ILE A 193 9.55 -14.63 4.17
N VAL A 194 8.89 -13.92 3.25
CA VAL A 194 8.73 -12.47 3.27
C VAL A 194 7.25 -12.13 3.21
N THR A 195 6.81 -11.22 4.07
CA THR A 195 5.47 -10.62 3.98
C THR A 195 5.49 -9.50 2.96
N MET A 196 4.66 -9.60 1.93
CA MET A 196 4.62 -8.64 0.82
C MET A 196 3.21 -8.41 0.30
N ALA A 197 3.07 -7.38 -0.55
CA ALA A 197 1.89 -7.16 -1.37
C ALA A 197 2.31 -7.06 -2.84
N SER A 198 1.43 -7.51 -3.73
CA SER A 198 1.61 -7.44 -5.18
C SER A 198 0.65 -6.46 -5.81
N LEU A 199 1.16 -5.69 -6.78
CA LEU A 199 0.40 -4.75 -7.59
C LEU A 199 0.35 -5.32 -9.01
N LEU A 200 -0.86 -5.53 -9.50
CA LEU A 200 -1.13 -6.51 -10.56
C LEU A 200 -1.83 -5.84 -11.72
N GLU A 201 -1.30 -6.00 -12.93
CA GLU A 201 -1.95 -5.65 -14.19
C GLU A 201 -2.24 -6.95 -14.97
N PRO A 202 -3.52 -7.35 -15.14
CA PRO A 202 -3.85 -8.53 -15.92
C PRO A 202 -3.67 -8.29 -17.42
N ILE A 203 -3.14 -9.26 -18.14
CA ILE A 203 -3.05 -9.24 -19.60
C ILE A 203 -4.35 -9.78 -20.18
N VAL A 204 -5.25 -8.86 -20.54
CA VAL A 204 -6.56 -9.17 -21.11
C VAL A 204 -6.68 -8.60 -22.53
N VAL A 205 -7.02 -9.43 -23.51
CA VAL A 205 -7.30 -9.00 -24.90
C VAL A 205 -8.67 -9.51 -25.32
N ASP A 206 -9.53 -8.61 -25.82
CA ASP A 206 -10.91 -8.91 -26.22
C ASP A 206 -11.73 -9.69 -25.17
N GLY A 207 -11.50 -9.38 -23.90
CA GLY A 207 -12.17 -10.03 -22.77
C GLY A 207 -11.59 -11.40 -22.39
N GLU A 208 -10.59 -11.91 -23.08
CA GLU A 208 -9.86 -13.13 -22.75
C GLU A 208 -8.63 -12.82 -21.89
N PHE A 209 -8.44 -13.58 -20.82
CA PHE A 209 -7.31 -13.44 -19.91
C PHE A 209 -6.16 -14.35 -20.36
N TYR A 210 -4.95 -13.81 -20.42
CA TYR A 210 -3.74 -14.53 -20.86
C TYR A 210 -2.67 -14.65 -19.77
N ALA A 211 -2.55 -13.67 -18.88
CA ALA A 211 -1.57 -13.64 -17.79
C ALA A 211 -1.94 -12.68 -16.66
#